data_AF-A0A080ZPY2-F1
#
_entry.id   AF-A0A080ZPY2-F1
#
_cell.length_a   1.000
_cell.length_b   1.000
_cell.length_c   1.000
_cell.angle_alpha   90.00
_cell.angle_beta   90.00
_cell.angle_gamma   90.00
#
_symmetry.space_group_name_H-M   'P 1'
#
loop_
_entity.id
_entity.type
_entity.pdbx_description
1 polymer ?
#
loop_
_entity_poly.entity_id
_entity_poly.type
_entity_poly.pdbx_seq_one_letter_code
_entity_poly.pdbx_strand_id
1 'polypeptide(L)'
;MASEHQERASWDSAKDAFLVEAMTQQAQAGKRADSGFKKEAWTEALAAFNTRFQTKLLRQQIKSRLTALKGIYTSIKAMPAALIELTSIFWFVL
;
A
#
# COMPACT_ATOMS: atom_id res chain seq x y z
N MET A 1 14.36 -23.01 21.26
CA MET A 1 13.98 -21.73 20.65
C MET A 1 13.07 -22.06 19.48
N ALA A 2 11.75 -22.10 19.71
CA ALA A 2 10.80 -22.46 18.68
C ALA A 2 10.81 -21.35 17.62
N SER A 3 11.13 -21.71 16.38
CA SER A 3 10.84 -20.86 15.22
C SER A 3 9.33 -20.73 15.14
N GLU A 4 8.78 -19.66 15.70
CA GLU A 4 7.39 -19.27 15.45
C GLU A 4 7.21 -19.23 13.93
N HIS A 5 6.25 -20.01 13.45
CA HIS A 5 5.95 -20.12 12.02
C HIS A 5 5.48 -18.75 11.54
N GLN A 6 6.40 -17.96 10.98
CA GLN A 6 6.09 -16.63 10.48
C GLN A 6 5.06 -16.76 9.37
N GLU A 7 3.89 -16.20 9.60
CA GLU A 7 2.82 -16.22 8.61
C GLU A 7 3.30 -15.50 7.34
N ARG A 8 3.40 -16.26 6.25
CA ARG A 8 3.76 -15.70 4.95
C ARG A 8 2.61 -14.79 4.53
N ALA A 9 2.87 -13.48 4.46
CA ALA A 9 1.86 -12.51 4.08
C ALA A 9 1.25 -12.85 2.71
N SER A 10 -0.02 -13.24 2.73
CA SER A 10 -0.86 -13.37 1.54
C SER A 10 -1.61 -12.06 1.32
N TRP A 11 -1.23 -11.33 0.28
CA TRP A 11 -1.81 -10.03 -0.05
C TRP A 11 -2.92 -10.17 -1.09
N ASP A 12 -4.02 -9.49 -0.82
CA ASP A 12 -5.16 -9.36 -1.73
C ASP A 12 -5.64 -7.89 -1.74
N SER A 13 -6.57 -7.58 -2.65
CA SER A 13 -7.07 -6.22 -2.82
C SER A 13 -7.71 -5.63 -1.56
N ALA A 14 -8.34 -6.46 -0.71
CA ALA A 14 -8.98 -5.98 0.51
C ALA A 14 -7.94 -5.60 1.57
N LYS A 15 -6.89 -6.41 1.73
CA LYS A 15 -5.74 -6.12 2.60
C LYS A 15 -4.97 -4.89 2.13
N ASP A 16 -4.77 -4.75 0.83
CA ASP A 16 -4.10 -3.59 0.25
C ASP A 16 -4.89 -2.30 0.49
N ALA A 17 -6.19 -2.32 0.24
CA ALA A 17 -7.07 -1.17 0.50
C ALA A 17 -7.04 -0.76 1.97
N PHE A 18 -7.19 -1.72 2.88
CA PHE A 18 -7.12 -1.46 4.32
C PHE A 18 -5.76 -0.91 4.73
N LEU A 19 -4.65 -1.45 4.21
CA LEU A 19 -3.31 -0.96 4.52
C LEU A 19 -3.13 0.50 4.08
N VAL A 20 -3.58 0.85 2.88
CA VAL A 20 -3.51 2.23 2.38
C VAL A 20 -4.36 3.16 3.23
N GLU A 21 -5.57 2.75 3.59
CA GLU A 21 -6.47 3.52 4.45
C GLU A 21 -5.86 3.76 5.83
N ALA A 22 -5.39 2.70 6.51
CA ALA A 22 -4.78 2.80 7.82
C ALA A 22 -3.57 3.76 7.80
N MET A 23 -2.70 3.65 6.80
CA MET A 23 -1.56 4.56 6.66
C MET A 23 -1.98 6.00 6.32
N THR A 24 -3.09 6.18 5.62
CA THR A 24 -3.66 7.50 5.32
C THR A 24 -4.20 8.17 6.57
N GLN A 25 -4.93 7.43 7.42
CA GLN A 25 -5.41 7.93 8.71
C GLN A 25 -4.23 8.34 9.62
N GLN A 26 -3.16 7.54 9.66
CA GLN A 26 -1.96 7.89 10.41
C GLN A 26 -1.27 9.17 9.88
N ALA A 27 -1.31 9.39 8.55
CA ALA A 27 -0.81 10.64 7.96
C ALA A 27 -1.67 11.85 8.34
N GLN A 28 -3.00 11.72 8.29
CA GLN A 28 -3.95 12.74 8.70
C GLN A 28 -3.82 13.10 10.19
N ALA A 29 -3.47 12.12 11.03
CA ALA A 29 -3.18 12.33 12.45
C ALA A 29 -1.80 12.97 12.73
N GLY A 30 -1.08 13.47 11.71
CA GLY A 30 0.22 14.13 11.89
C GLY A 30 1.38 13.18 12.23
N LYS A 31 1.21 11.87 11.98
CA LYS A 31 2.26 10.86 12.22
C LYS A 31 3.11 10.54 10.99
N ARG A 32 3.05 11.42 9.98
CA ARG A 32 3.92 11.43 8.81
C ARG A 32 4.72 12.74 8.78
N ALA A 33 6.02 12.64 8.53
CA ALA A 33 6.94 13.74 8.28
C ALA A 33 7.57 13.58 6.89
N ASP A 34 8.41 14.53 6.48
CA ASP A 34 9.13 14.49 5.19
C ASP A 34 10.03 13.24 5.07
N SER A 35 10.59 12.80 6.19
CA SER A 35 11.39 11.56 6.29
C SER A 35 10.54 10.27 6.28
N GLY A 36 9.21 10.38 6.29
CA GLY A 36 8.27 9.25 6.26
C GLY A 36 7.41 9.12 7.52
N PHE A 37 6.88 7.92 7.75
CA PHE A 37 6.00 7.63 8.88
C PHE A 37 6.77 7.39 10.18
N LYS A 38 6.27 7.98 11.28
CA LYS A 38 6.79 7.79 12.64
C LYS A 38 6.67 6.32 13.08
N LYS A 39 7.49 5.90 14.05
CA LYS A 39 7.47 4.52 14.59
C LYS A 39 6.10 4.13 15.15
N GLU A 40 5.40 5.09 15.76
CA GLU A 40 4.05 4.92 16.31
C GLU A 40 3.05 4.59 15.21
N ALA A 41 3.06 5.32 14.08
CA ALA A 41 2.18 5.05 12.95
C ALA A 41 2.31 3.61 12.44
N TRP A 42 3.53 3.10 12.32
CA TRP A 42 3.77 1.71 11.92
C TRP A 42 3.30 0.70 12.95
N THR A 43 3.35 1.04 14.24
CA THR A 43 2.93 0.14 15.32
C THR A 43 1.42 0.05 15.38
N GLU A 44 0.73 1.19 15.29
CA GLU A 44 -0.74 1.25 15.28
C GLU A 44 -1.32 0.63 14.02
N ALA A 45 -0.79 0.96 12.84
CA ALA A 45 -1.27 0.37 11.59
C ALA A 45 -1.07 -1.15 11.57
N LEU A 46 0.06 -1.65 12.08
CA LEU A 46 0.31 -3.08 12.20
C LEU A 46 -0.67 -3.75 13.17
N ALA A 47 -0.91 -3.15 14.33
CA ALA A 47 -1.85 -3.69 15.30
C ALA A 47 -3.26 -3.76 14.72
N ALA A 48 -3.73 -2.66 14.12
CA ALA A 48 -5.03 -2.62 13.46
C ALA A 48 -5.16 -3.65 12.33
N PHE A 49 -4.11 -3.82 11.53
CA PHE A 49 -4.06 -4.80 10.44
C PHE A 49 -4.16 -6.23 10.96
N ASN A 50 -3.32 -6.60 11.92
CA ASN A 50 -3.31 -7.94 12.50
C ASN A 50 -4.62 -8.27 13.22
N THR A 51 -5.21 -7.30 13.92
CA THR A 51 -6.54 -7.46 14.53
C THR A 51 -7.63 -7.64 13.47
N ARG A 52 -7.60 -6.86 12.38
CA ARG A 52 -8.65 -6.91 11.35
C ARG A 52 -8.64 -8.23 10.57
N PHE A 53 -7.46 -8.72 10.19
CA PHE A 53 -7.33 -9.91 9.34
C PHE A 53 -6.95 -11.17 10.12
N GLN A 54 -6.84 -11.09 11.45
CA GLN A 54 -6.44 -12.20 12.33
C GLN A 54 -5.08 -12.80 11.95
N THR A 55 -4.17 -11.94 11.48
CA THR A 55 -2.83 -12.32 11.03
C THR A 55 -1.77 -12.02 12.08
N LYS A 56 -0.57 -12.61 11.92
CA LYS A 56 0.61 -12.33 12.74
C LYS A 56 1.76 -11.76 11.90
N LEU A 57 1.46 -10.75 11.09
CA LEU A 57 2.47 -10.11 10.25
C LEU A 57 3.46 -9.28 11.09
N LEU A 58 4.66 -9.13 10.55
CA LEU A 58 5.67 -8.23 11.07
C LEU A 58 5.60 -6.86 10.39
N ARG A 59 6.09 -5.85 11.11
CA ARG A 59 6.24 -4.48 10.60
C ARG A 59 6.99 -4.42 9.26
N GLN A 60 7.99 -5.27 9.04
CA GLN A 60 8.75 -5.29 7.78
C GLN A 60 7.91 -5.78 6.60
N GLN A 61 6.99 -6.72 6.81
CA GLN A 61 6.09 -7.20 5.75
C GLN A 61 5.11 -6.08 5.34
N ILE A 62 4.56 -5.34 6.32
CA ILE A 62 3.71 -4.17 6.08
C ILE A 62 4.46 -3.07 5.31
N LYS A 63 5.68 -2.74 5.73
CA LYS A 63 6.53 -1.75 5.04
C LYS A 63 6.84 -2.16 3.60
N SER A 64 7.25 -3.41 3.41
CA SER A 64 7.56 -3.96 2.09
C SER A 64 6.35 -3.86 1.16
N ARG A 65 5.16 -4.24 1.63
CA ARG A 65 3.94 -4.12 0.83
C ARG A 65 3.59 -2.68 0.49
N LEU A 66 3.67 -1.76 1.44
CA LEU A 66 3.38 -0.35 1.16
C LEU A 66 4.35 0.23 0.11
N THR A 67 5.63 -0.17 0.15
CA THR A 67 6.61 0.21 -0.88
C THR A 67 6.22 -0.36 -2.25
N ALA A 68 5.80 -1.63 -2.32
CA ALA A 68 5.33 -2.23 -3.57
C ALA A 68 4.10 -1.49 -4.13
N LEU A 69 3.11 -1.17 -3.28
CA LEU A 69 1.91 -0.42 -3.68
C LEU A 69 2.26 0.98 -4.19
N LYS A 70 3.19 1.67 -3.55
CA LYS A 70 3.71 2.96 -4.04
C LYS A 70 4.36 2.81 -5.41
N GLY A 71 5.14 1.75 -5.62
CA GLY A 71 5.74 1.43 -6.91
C GLY A 71 4.69 1.26 -8.01
N ILE A 72 3.64 0.48 -7.77
CA ILE A 72 2.52 0.29 -8.70
C ILE A 72 1.86 1.63 -9.02
N TYR A 73 1.54 2.44 -8.00
CA TYR A 73 0.97 3.77 -8.20
C TYR A 73 1.88 4.68 -9.02
N THR A 74 3.18 4.70 -8.74
CA THR A 74 4.13 5.52 -9.51
C THR A 74 4.23 5.06 -10.96
N SER A 75 4.20 3.75 -11.22
CA SER A 75 4.20 3.21 -12.58
C SER A 75 2.94 3.62 -13.35
N ILE A 76 1.76 3.50 -12.72
CA ILE A 76 0.50 3.92 -13.32
C ILE A 76 0.49 5.43 -13.57
N LYS A 77 0.96 6.23 -12.60
CA LYS A 77 1.03 7.70 -12.72
C LYS A 77 2.03 8.14 -13.80
N ALA A 78 3.14 7.41 -13.96
CA ALA A 78 4.17 7.72 -14.93
C ALA A 78 3.81 7.25 -16.36
N MET A 79 2.75 6.46 -16.53
CA MET A 79 2.23 6.17 -17.87
C MET A 79 1.71 7.47 -18.49
N PRO A 80 2.37 8.00 -19.54
CA PRO A 80 1.87 9.19 -20.20
C PRO A 80 0.51 8.86 -20.82
N ALA A 81 -0.47 9.72 -20.58
CA ALA A 81 -1.83 9.65 -21.11
C ALA A 81 -1.91 9.64 -22.67
N ALA A 82 -0.77 9.66 -23.37
CA ALA A 82 -0.66 9.65 -24.83
C ALA A 82 -1.23 8.38 -25.51
N LEU A 83 -1.53 7.31 -24.77
CA LEU A 83 -2.25 6.15 -25.32
C LEU A 83 -3.78 6.32 -25.35
N ILE A 84 -4.31 7.35 -24.68
CA ILE A 84 -5.75 7.66 -24.67
C ILE A 84 -6.12 8.55 -25.88
N GLU A 85 -5.18 9.33 -26.42
CA GLU A 85 -5.39 10.14 -27.63
C GLU A 85 -5.40 9.32 -28.92
N LEU A 86 -4.64 8.20 -28.96
CA LEU A 86 -4.56 7.36 -30.16
C LEU A 86 -5.83 6.52 -30.41
N THR A 87 -6.68 6.31 -29.40
CA THR A 87 -8.00 5.70 -29.60
C THR A 87 -9.08 6.73 -29.96
N SER A 88 -8.86 8.01 -29.66
CA SER A 88 -9.74 9.12 -30.03
C SER A 88 -9.53 9.58 -31.47
N ILE A 89 -8.27 9.64 -31.93
CA ILE A 89 -7.93 10.00 -33.33
C ILE A 89 -8.40 8.91 -34.31
N PHE A 90 -8.40 7.64 -33.92
CA PHE A 90 -8.85 6.53 -34.78
C PHE A 90 -10.37 6.50 -35.03
N TRP A 91 -11.18 7.16 -34.20
CA TRP A 91 -12.64 7.25 -34.38
C TRP A 91 -13.09 8.48 -35.18
N PHE A 92 -12.20 9.45 -35.41
CA PHE A 92 -12.53 10.69 -36.14
C PHE A 92 -12.09 10.70 -37.61
N VAL A 93 -11.37 9.67 -38.07
CA VAL A 93 -10.89 9.55 -39.46
C VAL A 93 -11.52 8.34 -40.19
N LEU A 94 -12.60 7.77 -39.66
CA LEU A 94 -13.45 6.81 -40.37
C LEU A 94 -14.92 7.19 -40.27
#